data_AF-A0A8H7DEH6-F1
#
_entry.id   AF-A0A8H7DEH6-F1
#
_cell.length_a   1.000
_cell.length_b   1.000
_cell.length_c   1.000
_cell.angle_alpha   90.00
_cell.angle_beta   90.00
_cell.angle_gamma   90.00
#
_symmetry.space_group_name_H-M   'P 1'
#
loop_
_entity.id
_entity.type
_entity.pdbx_description
1 polymer ?
#
loop_
_entity_poly.entity_id
_entity_poly.type
_entity_poly.pdbx_seq_one_letter_code
_entity_poly.pdbx_strand_id
1 'polypeptide(L)'
;MWRLSKAPHTTETLNALDSCLAAFHEHKEVLLELNVREHFNIPKLHSLVHYVDSIKSRGSADGYNTESPERLHIDYAKKAYRASNKRDYTEQMALWLQRQEAILIRSSYISWRRSPLSVAARSTDSDSEEDSDHDDQSDIAGPILSTTGRSVTIYHVAKVPPTRNLSLIQLQTEYGAVDFLPALTAFLTARSPSLSIKPGKYDRYDAFKQLTITLPANRHLGSAKRTNRIRAIPAKPSSGRKPAVPGHFDTAFIIEDPEQYLNAFRLEGLRIGQIRVIFNLPPQFGHFPHPLAYIEWFTPLNQPDRVTVYHSCLSPHAQKYFS
;
A
#
# COMPACT_ATOMS: atom_id res chain seq x y z
N MET A 1 1.86 11.80 7.64
CA MET A 1 2.15 10.38 7.39
C MET A 1 1.63 9.60 8.60
N TRP A 2 0.61 8.77 8.44
CA TRP A 2 0.12 7.89 9.51
C TRP A 2 0.93 6.61 9.45
N ARG A 3 1.69 6.32 10.52
CA ARG A 3 2.46 5.08 10.65
C ARG A 3 1.46 3.95 10.92
N LEU A 4 0.89 3.38 9.86
CA LEU A 4 0.06 2.20 9.97
C LEU A 4 0.96 0.96 10.12
N SER A 5 0.65 0.16 11.13
CA SER A 5 1.20 -1.17 11.44
C SER A 5 2.44 -1.21 12.35
N LYS A 6 2.21 -1.11 13.67
CA LYS A 6 2.89 -2.04 14.59
C LYS A 6 2.18 -3.40 14.45
N ALA A 7 2.95 -4.46 14.26
CA ALA A 7 2.44 -5.81 14.00
C ALA A 7 1.40 -6.24 15.07
N PRO A 8 0.33 -6.95 14.68
CA PRO A 8 -0.65 -7.48 15.64
C PRO A 8 0.04 -8.46 16.60
N HIS A 9 -0.28 -8.37 17.89
CA HIS A 9 0.21 -9.32 18.89
C HIS A 9 -0.24 -10.74 18.52
N THR A 10 0.70 -11.65 18.35
CA THR A 10 0.44 -13.09 18.20
C THR A 10 0.27 -13.73 19.58
N THR A 11 -0.36 -14.91 19.63
CA THR A 11 -0.50 -15.69 20.87
C THR A 11 0.85 -15.93 21.56
N GLU A 12 1.92 -16.14 20.80
CA GLU A 12 3.29 -16.28 21.31
C GLU A 12 3.76 -15.02 22.03
N THR A 13 3.55 -13.84 21.43
CA THR A 13 3.95 -12.57 22.06
C THR A 13 3.13 -12.24 23.31
N LEU A 14 1.86 -12.66 23.37
CA LEU A 14 1.03 -12.49 24.57
C LEU A 14 1.49 -13.41 25.71
N ASN A 15 1.81 -14.67 25.40
CA ASN A 15 2.36 -15.60 26.39
C ASN A 15 3.73 -15.14 26.92
N ALA A 16 4.55 -14.54 26.07
CA ALA A 16 5.80 -13.92 26.48
C ALA A 16 5.57 -12.73 27.42
N LEU A 17 4.54 -11.91 27.17
CA LEU A 17 4.18 -10.79 28.03
C LEU A 17 3.76 -11.26 29.44
N ASP A 18 2.88 -12.27 29.51
CA ASP A 18 2.47 -12.88 30.79
C ASP A 18 3.67 -13.49 31.53
N SER A 19 4.55 -14.19 30.81
CA SER A 19 5.74 -14.83 31.38
C SER A 19 6.74 -13.80 31.94
N CYS A 20 6.96 -12.70 31.23
CA CYS A 20 7.79 -11.59 31.70
C CYS A 20 7.19 -10.91 32.93
N LEU A 21 5.87 -10.73 32.98
CA LEU A 21 5.18 -10.16 34.14
C LEU A 21 5.27 -11.09 35.36
N ALA A 22 5.12 -12.40 35.16
CA ALA A 22 5.30 -13.40 36.20
C ALA A 22 6.73 -13.40 36.75
N ALA A 23 7.75 -13.42 35.88
CA ALA A 23 9.15 -13.37 36.28
C ALA A 23 9.48 -12.05 37.03
N PHE A 24 8.91 -10.93 36.61
CA PHE A 24 9.04 -9.67 37.36
C PHE A 24 8.43 -9.79 38.76
N HIS A 25 7.25 -10.39 38.89
CA HIS A 25 6.60 -10.58 40.18
C HIS A 25 7.31 -11.57 41.11
N GLU A 26 8.01 -12.55 40.54
CA GLU A 26 8.87 -13.49 41.28
C GLU A 26 10.11 -12.78 41.85
N HIS A 27 10.77 -11.93 41.06
CA HIS A 27 12.05 -11.32 41.45
C HIS A 27 11.94 -9.93 42.09
N LYS A 28 10.75 -9.30 42.12
CA LYS A 28 10.58 -7.95 42.69
C LYS A 28 10.94 -7.85 44.17
N GLU A 29 10.87 -8.94 44.93
CA GLU A 29 11.17 -8.95 46.36
C GLU A 29 12.64 -8.63 46.63
N VAL A 30 13.56 -9.05 45.76
CA VAL A 30 14.99 -8.71 45.84
C VAL A 30 15.21 -7.20 45.79
N LEU A 31 14.36 -6.46 45.07
CA LEU A 31 14.43 -4.99 45.02
C LEU A 31 13.94 -4.32 46.32
N LEU A 32 13.09 -4.99 47.09
CA LEU A 32 12.70 -4.57 48.44
C LEU A 32 13.83 -4.87 49.44
N GLU A 33 14.43 -6.06 49.36
CA GLU A 33 15.54 -6.50 50.22
C GLU A 33 16.78 -5.60 50.08
N LEU A 34 17.11 -5.19 48.85
CA LEU A 34 18.20 -4.26 48.56
C LEU A 34 17.87 -2.80 48.90
N ASN A 35 16.68 -2.55 49.47
CA ASN A 35 16.19 -1.24 49.88
C ASN A 35 16.19 -0.20 48.74
N VAL A 36 16.02 -0.66 47.49
CA VAL A 36 15.93 0.22 46.30
C VAL A 36 14.57 0.93 46.29
N ARG A 37 13.54 0.31 46.87
CA ARG A 37 12.19 0.88 46.97
C ARG A 37 11.40 0.27 48.12
N GLU A 38 10.48 1.03 48.71
CA GLU A 38 9.66 0.58 49.84
C GLU A 38 8.46 -0.31 49.42
N HIS A 39 7.85 -0.06 48.25
CA HIS A 39 6.69 -0.81 47.78
C HIS A 39 6.52 -0.78 46.25
N PHE A 40 5.72 -1.71 45.73
CA PHE A 40 5.35 -1.81 44.31
C PHE A 40 3.89 -1.46 44.00
N ASN A 41 3.20 -0.72 44.88
CA ASN A 41 1.85 -0.22 44.67
C ASN A 41 1.80 0.95 43.65
N ILE A 42 2.22 0.67 42.41
CA ILE A 42 2.30 1.65 41.33
C ILE A 42 1.14 1.38 40.39
N PRO A 43 0.17 2.30 40.24
CA PRO A 43 -1.00 2.10 39.39
C PRO A 43 -0.64 1.65 37.96
N LYS A 44 0.45 2.19 37.39
CA LYS A 44 0.95 1.79 36.07
C LYS A 44 1.39 0.33 36.01
N LEU A 45 2.08 -0.15 37.04
CA LEU A 45 2.53 -1.54 37.12
C LEU A 45 1.33 -2.48 37.30
N HIS A 46 0.38 -2.11 38.16
CA HIS A 46 -0.86 -2.87 38.33
C HIS A 46 -1.68 -2.94 37.02
N SER A 47 -1.69 -1.87 36.23
CA SER A 47 -2.39 -1.85 34.94
C SER A 47 -1.89 -2.93 33.97
N LEU A 48 -0.60 -3.31 34.04
CA LEU A 48 0.00 -4.34 33.17
C LEU A 48 -0.67 -5.71 33.32
N VAL A 49 -1.19 -6.03 34.50
CA VAL A 49 -1.93 -7.28 34.78
C VAL A 49 -3.14 -7.42 33.84
N HIS A 50 -3.73 -6.30 33.44
CA HIS A 50 -4.93 -6.30 32.59
C HIS A 50 -4.61 -6.15 31.10
N TYR A 51 -3.34 -6.05 30.70
CA TYR A 51 -2.98 -5.75 29.31
C TYR A 51 -3.30 -6.92 28.38
N VAL A 52 -3.01 -8.15 28.79
CA VAL A 52 -3.31 -9.33 27.96
C VAL A 52 -4.82 -9.48 27.74
N ASP A 53 -5.63 -9.37 28.79
CA ASP A 53 -7.09 -9.41 28.68
C ASP A 53 -7.64 -8.25 27.84
N SER A 54 -7.04 -7.07 27.97
CA SER A 54 -7.40 -5.89 27.18
C SER A 54 -7.07 -6.09 25.70
N ILE A 55 -5.92 -6.67 25.37
CA ILE A 55 -5.53 -6.92 23.98
C ILE A 55 -6.40 -8.02 23.36
N LYS A 56 -6.72 -9.08 24.12
CA LYS A 56 -7.62 -10.15 23.66
C LYS A 56 -9.05 -9.65 23.41
N SER A 57 -9.56 -8.75 24.27
CA SER A 57 -10.94 -8.23 24.16
C SER A 57 -11.10 -7.06 23.19
N ARG A 58 -10.11 -6.16 23.11
CA ARG A 58 -10.19 -4.88 22.37
C ARG A 58 -9.24 -4.78 21.17
N GLY A 59 -8.39 -5.79 20.96
CA GLY A 59 -7.40 -5.78 19.89
C GLY A 59 -6.16 -4.95 20.22
N SER A 60 -5.45 -4.46 19.19
CA SER A 60 -4.22 -3.69 19.37
C SER A 60 -4.46 -2.39 20.16
N ALA A 61 -3.56 -2.09 21.10
CA ALA A 61 -3.63 -0.89 21.93
C ALA A 61 -3.36 0.42 21.16
N ASP A 62 -2.96 0.35 19.88
CA ASP A 62 -2.60 1.51 19.06
C ASP A 62 -3.75 2.52 18.92
N GLY A 63 -5.00 2.04 18.80
CA GLY A 63 -6.18 2.90 18.72
C GLY A 63 -6.58 3.57 20.04
N TYR A 64 -5.92 3.20 21.15
CA TYR A 64 -6.22 3.70 22.49
C TYR A 64 -5.14 4.66 23.02
N ASN A 65 -4.16 5.03 22.19
CA ASN A 65 -3.19 6.06 22.58
C ASN A 65 -3.85 7.44 22.66
N THR A 66 -3.44 8.24 23.64
CA THR A 66 -3.90 9.64 23.78
C THR A 66 -3.00 10.62 23.04
N GLU A 67 -1.89 10.16 22.45
CA GLU A 67 -0.93 11.02 21.75
C GLU A 67 -1.59 11.80 20.60
N SER A 68 -2.47 11.14 19.84
CA SER A 68 -3.19 11.75 18.73
C SER A 68 -4.13 12.87 19.19
N PRO A 69 -5.09 12.64 20.11
CA PRO A 69 -5.96 13.72 20.61
C PRO A 69 -5.18 14.79 21.38
N GLU A 70 -4.12 14.45 22.11
CA GLU A 70 -3.27 15.43 22.80
C GLU A 70 -2.55 16.37 21.83
N ARG A 71 -2.05 15.83 20.71
CA ARG A 71 -1.45 16.65 19.64
C ARG A 71 -2.48 17.57 18.99
N LEU A 72 -3.68 17.05 18.70
CA LEU A 72 -4.78 17.86 18.17
C LEU A 72 -5.23 18.95 19.14
N HIS A 73 -5.15 18.71 20.46
CA HIS A 73 -5.41 19.74 21.48
C HIS A 73 -4.49 20.96 21.38
N ILE A 74 -3.28 20.82 20.83
CA ILE A 74 -2.40 21.99 20.58
C ILE A 74 -3.02 22.89 19.52
N ASP A 75 -3.46 22.30 18.41
CA ASP A 75 -3.95 23.05 17.25
C ASP A 75 -5.37 23.55 17.44
N TYR A 76 -6.25 22.72 18.00
CA TYR A 76 -7.67 23.03 18.09
C TYR A 76 -8.07 23.70 19.40
N ALA A 77 -7.39 23.42 20.51
CA ALA A 77 -7.70 24.03 21.79
C ALA A 77 -6.74 25.18 22.12
N LYS A 78 -5.42 24.92 22.19
CA LYS A 78 -4.45 25.93 22.66
C LYS A 78 -4.32 27.12 21.72
N LYS A 79 -4.23 26.92 20.41
CA LYS A 79 -4.15 28.03 19.44
C LYS A 79 -5.45 28.84 19.40
N ALA A 80 -6.60 28.17 19.38
CA ALA A 80 -7.91 28.83 19.43
C ALA A 80 -8.09 29.64 20.72
N TYR A 81 -7.73 29.08 21.87
CA TYR A 81 -7.81 29.78 23.15
C TYR A 81 -6.88 30.99 23.22
N ARG A 82 -5.64 30.88 22.70
CA ARG A 82 -4.70 32.02 22.60
C ARG A 82 -5.20 33.13 21.68
N ALA A 83 -5.98 32.79 20.65
CA ALA A 83 -6.58 33.77 19.74
C ALA A 83 -7.86 34.42 20.29
N SER A 84 -8.41 33.88 21.39
CA SER A 84 -9.60 34.42 22.05
C SER A 84 -9.25 35.55 23.03
N ASN A 85 -10.24 36.36 23.39
CA ASN A 85 -10.10 37.33 24.48
C ASN A 85 -10.24 36.71 25.89
N LYS A 86 -10.37 35.37 25.98
CA LYS A 86 -10.53 34.55 27.19
C LYS A 86 -11.82 34.78 28.00
N ARG A 87 -12.77 35.56 27.48
CA ARG A 87 -14.11 35.76 28.04
C ARG A 87 -15.12 35.06 27.15
N ASP A 88 -15.95 34.17 27.70
CA ASP A 88 -16.87 33.31 26.93
C ASP A 88 -16.16 32.63 25.74
N TYR A 89 -15.00 32.05 26.02
CA TYR A 89 -14.03 31.61 25.03
C TYR A 89 -14.53 30.44 24.15
N THR A 90 -15.52 29.67 24.60
CA THR A 90 -16.03 28.50 23.88
C THR A 90 -16.59 28.87 22.51
N GLU A 91 -17.42 29.91 22.43
CA GLU A 91 -17.99 30.39 21.16
C GLU A 91 -16.91 30.98 20.26
N GLN A 92 -15.96 31.71 20.84
CA GLN A 92 -14.84 32.30 20.11
C GLN A 92 -13.90 31.24 19.53
N MET A 93 -13.63 30.17 20.29
CA MET A 93 -12.83 29.04 19.83
C MET A 93 -13.54 28.28 18.71
N ALA A 94 -14.85 28.03 18.83
CA ALA A 94 -15.64 27.41 17.77
C ALA A 94 -15.65 28.25 16.50
N LEU A 95 -15.86 29.56 16.61
CA LEU A 95 -15.81 30.49 15.48
C LEU A 95 -14.41 30.57 14.85
N TRP A 96 -13.35 30.53 15.67
CA TRP A 96 -11.97 30.49 15.20
C TRP A 96 -11.70 29.24 14.38
N LEU A 97 -12.15 28.06 14.85
CA LEU A 97 -12.01 26.79 14.13
C LEU A 97 -12.76 26.83 12.80
N GLN A 98 -14.01 27.28 12.79
CA GLN A 98 -14.81 27.41 11.57
C GLN A 98 -14.12 28.31 10.54
N ARG A 99 -13.48 29.40 10.97
CA ARG A 99 -12.69 30.28 10.09
C ARG A 99 -11.45 29.58 9.55
N GLN A 100 -10.72 28.82 10.37
CA GLN A 100 -9.57 28.04 9.91
C GLN A 100 -9.99 27.00 8.85
N GLU A 101 -11.08 26.27 9.09
CA GLU A 101 -11.63 25.32 8.13
C GLU A 101 -12.02 26.00 6.81
N ALA A 102 -12.72 27.15 6.88
CA ALA A 102 -13.09 27.91 5.68
C ALA A 102 -11.85 28.37 4.89
N ILE A 103 -10.78 28.81 5.56
CA ILE A 103 -9.51 29.19 4.93
C ILE A 103 -8.84 27.96 4.29
N LEU A 104 -8.81 26.82 4.99
CA LEU A 104 -8.23 25.57 4.47
C LEU A 104 -8.98 25.07 3.23
N ILE A 105 -10.32 25.08 3.27
CA ILE A 105 -11.15 24.71 2.12
C ILE A 105 -10.93 25.69 0.96
N ARG A 106 -10.94 27.00 1.24
CA ARG A 106 -10.74 28.03 0.22
C ARG A 106 -9.36 27.97 -0.40
N SER A 107 -8.31 27.77 0.39
CA SER A 107 -6.93 27.63 -0.10
C SER A 107 -6.77 26.38 -0.95
N SER A 108 -7.35 25.25 -0.53
CA SER A 108 -7.41 24.02 -1.32
C SER A 108 -8.12 24.23 -2.66
N TYR A 109 -9.28 24.92 -2.65
CA TYR A 109 -10.02 25.27 -3.85
C TYR A 109 -9.24 26.22 -4.79
N ILE A 110 -8.57 27.24 -4.24
CA ILE A 110 -7.72 28.14 -5.01
C ILE A 110 -6.54 27.38 -5.60
N SER A 111 -5.89 26.49 -4.83
CA SER A 111 -4.80 25.64 -5.32
C SER A 111 -5.26 24.74 -6.47
N TRP A 112 -6.44 24.12 -6.33
CA TRP A 112 -7.04 23.32 -7.39
C TRP A 112 -7.34 24.15 -8.64
N ARG A 113 -7.95 25.33 -8.50
CA ARG A 113 -8.24 26.23 -9.64
C ARG A 113 -7.00 26.85 -10.28
N ARG A 114 -5.96 27.13 -9.49
CA ARG A 114 -4.66 27.65 -9.95
C ARG A 114 -3.75 26.57 -10.49
N SER A 115 -4.16 25.31 -10.45
CA SER A 115 -3.54 24.22 -11.19
C SER A 115 -4.34 23.91 -12.46
N PRO A 116 -4.38 24.81 -13.47
CA PRO A 116 -4.66 24.34 -14.81
C PRO A 116 -3.47 23.47 -15.19
N LEU A 117 -3.71 22.22 -15.58
CA LEU A 117 -2.83 21.39 -16.42
C LEU A 117 -1.48 22.06 -16.78
N SER A 118 -0.51 22.11 -15.86
CA SER A 118 0.83 22.59 -16.19
C SER A 118 1.63 21.41 -16.75
N VAL A 119 1.36 21.16 -18.02
CA VAL A 119 2.43 20.71 -18.91
C VAL A 119 3.55 21.75 -18.81
N ALA A 120 4.76 21.26 -18.55
CA ALA A 120 6.03 21.98 -18.50
C ALA A 120 6.35 22.81 -17.23
N ALA A 121 7.45 22.37 -16.61
CA ALA A 121 8.38 23.12 -15.76
C ALA A 121 8.02 23.37 -14.27
N ARG A 122 8.92 22.84 -13.44
CA ARG A 122 9.26 23.23 -12.06
C ARG A 122 8.32 22.79 -10.93
N SER A 123 8.64 21.62 -10.38
CA SER A 123 9.27 21.57 -9.06
C SER A 123 9.84 20.17 -8.82
N THR A 124 11.16 20.07 -8.87
CA THR A 124 11.93 19.16 -8.02
C THR A 124 11.58 19.53 -6.58
N ASP A 125 10.75 18.73 -5.93
CA ASP A 125 10.77 18.66 -4.48
C ASP A 125 11.09 17.22 -4.12
N SER A 126 12.32 17.08 -3.63
CA SER A 126 12.97 15.85 -3.25
C SER A 126 12.59 15.57 -1.80
N ASP A 127 11.38 15.04 -1.57
CA ASP A 127 11.10 14.31 -0.34
C ASP A 127 11.49 12.85 -0.55
N SER A 128 12.80 12.63 -0.67
CA SER A 128 13.42 11.33 -0.46
C SER A 128 13.48 11.09 1.04
N GLU A 129 12.48 10.43 1.60
CA GLU A 129 12.68 9.73 2.87
C GLU A 129 13.69 8.61 2.60
N GLU A 130 14.90 8.77 3.14
CA GLU A 130 15.92 7.75 3.21
C GLU A 130 15.41 6.62 4.11
N ASP A 131 14.78 5.62 3.48
CA ASP A 131 14.67 4.28 4.06
C ASP A 131 15.89 3.50 3.54
N SER A 132 16.93 3.41 4.37
CA SER A 132 18.18 2.74 4.05
C SER A 132 18.00 1.22 4.08
N ASP A 133 17.31 0.68 3.09
CA ASP A 133 17.46 -0.72 2.71
C ASP A 133 18.56 -0.79 1.65
N HIS A 134 19.79 -1.01 2.11
CA HIS A 134 20.87 -1.50 1.27
C HIS A 134 20.44 -2.84 0.65
N ASP A 135 20.01 -2.84 -0.61
CA ASP A 135 20.30 -3.91 -1.57
C ASP A 135 19.89 -3.50 -3.02
N ASP A 136 20.89 -3.59 -3.91
CA ASP A 136 20.86 -3.52 -5.38
C ASP A 136 20.31 -2.25 -6.06
N GLN A 137 21.23 -1.32 -6.37
CA GLN A 137 21.08 -0.39 -7.50
C GLN A 137 20.97 -1.19 -8.81
N SER A 138 19.76 -1.62 -9.16
CA SER A 138 19.48 -2.05 -10.53
C SER A 138 19.51 -0.80 -11.41
N ASP A 139 20.33 -0.78 -12.46
CA ASP A 139 20.35 0.27 -13.48
C ASP A 139 18.93 0.55 -13.99
N ILE A 140 18.30 1.60 -13.45
CA ILE A 140 16.96 2.01 -13.85
C ILE A 140 17.05 2.59 -15.27
N ALA A 141 16.24 2.07 -16.20
CA ALA A 141 16.16 2.66 -17.53
C ALA A 141 15.49 4.04 -17.45
N GLY A 142 15.83 4.93 -18.40
CA GLY A 142 15.19 6.23 -18.55
C GLY A 142 13.65 6.12 -18.66
N PRO A 143 12.92 7.23 -18.44
CA PRO A 143 11.45 7.22 -18.45
C PRO A 143 10.90 6.64 -19.76
N ILE A 144 10.04 5.62 -19.65
CA ILE A 144 9.36 5.02 -20.79
C ILE A 144 7.95 5.60 -20.88
N LEU A 145 7.57 6.03 -22.08
CA LEU A 145 6.25 6.56 -22.39
C LEU A 145 5.35 5.43 -22.85
N SER A 146 4.24 5.18 -22.15
CA SER A 146 3.14 4.36 -22.65
C SER A 146 1.95 5.24 -22.99
N THR A 147 1.45 5.10 -24.22
CA THR A 147 0.26 5.80 -24.71
C THR A 147 -0.86 4.78 -24.92
N THR A 148 -1.85 4.80 -24.03
CA THR A 148 -3.09 4.04 -24.17
C THR A 148 -4.26 5.02 -24.25
N GLY A 149 -4.81 5.23 -25.45
CA GLY A 149 -5.86 6.22 -25.69
C GLY A 149 -5.36 7.67 -25.57
N ARG A 150 -6.10 8.52 -24.83
CA ARG A 150 -5.74 9.94 -24.57
C ARG A 150 -4.79 10.14 -23.37
N SER A 151 -4.44 9.07 -22.64
CA SER A 151 -3.61 9.17 -21.45
C SER A 151 -2.15 8.77 -21.76
N VAL A 152 -1.24 9.66 -21.39
CA VAL A 152 0.20 9.45 -21.48
C VAL A 152 0.70 9.07 -20.09
N THR A 153 1.15 7.83 -19.93
CA THR A 153 1.66 7.33 -18.64
C THR A 153 3.17 7.16 -18.73
N ILE A 154 3.91 7.82 -17.84
CA ILE A 154 5.37 7.67 -17.75
C ILE A 154 5.67 6.63 -16.68
N TYR A 155 6.43 5.60 -17.03
CA TYR A 155 6.86 4.59 -16.07
C TYR A 155 8.36 4.31 -16.17
N HIS A 156 8.91 3.77 -15.09
CA HIS A 156 10.31 3.35 -14.97
C HIS A 156 10.37 1.90 -14.55
N VAL A 157 11.24 1.14 -15.20
CA VAL A 157 11.54 -0.27 -14.88
C VAL A 157 13.05 -0.47 -15.02
N ALA A 158 13.59 -1.51 -14.37
CA ALA A 158 14.99 -1.87 -14.54
C ALA A 158 15.30 -2.11 -16.04
N LYS A 159 16.47 -1.69 -16.51
CA LYS A 159 16.88 -1.89 -17.92
C LYS A 159 16.90 -3.37 -18.30
N VAL A 160 17.17 -4.22 -17.32
CA VAL A 160 17.33 -5.65 -17.47
C VAL A 160 16.49 -6.36 -16.41
N PRO A 161 15.68 -7.36 -16.78
CA PRO A 161 14.93 -8.16 -15.81
C PRO A 161 15.90 -8.88 -14.85
N PRO A 162 15.76 -8.69 -13.52
CA PRO A 162 16.61 -9.34 -12.53
C PRO A 162 16.36 -10.83 -12.40
N THR A 163 15.13 -11.30 -12.68
CA THR A 163 14.75 -12.71 -12.61
C THR A 163 14.51 -13.21 -14.02
N ARG A 164 15.45 -14.00 -14.55
CA ARG A 164 15.41 -14.49 -15.93
C ARG A 164 15.05 -15.97 -16.00
N ASN A 165 14.56 -16.40 -17.16
CA ASN A 165 14.36 -17.80 -17.50
C ASN A 165 13.37 -18.55 -16.58
N LEU A 166 12.33 -17.86 -16.09
CA LEU A 166 11.29 -18.44 -15.25
C LEU A 166 10.47 -19.44 -16.04
N SER A 167 10.28 -20.64 -15.49
CA SER A 167 9.34 -21.63 -16.03
C SER A 167 7.90 -21.28 -15.65
N LEU A 168 6.94 -21.81 -16.43
CA LEU A 168 5.52 -21.69 -16.10
C LEU A 168 5.21 -22.23 -14.68
N ILE A 169 5.87 -23.32 -14.28
CA ILE A 169 5.67 -23.93 -12.96
C ILE A 169 6.10 -22.95 -11.85
N GLN A 170 7.21 -22.24 -12.03
CA GLN A 170 7.67 -21.24 -11.06
C GLN A 170 6.73 -20.03 -11.01
N LEU A 171 6.20 -19.58 -12.15
CA LEU A 171 5.19 -18.52 -12.16
C LEU A 171 3.91 -18.93 -11.40
N GLN A 172 3.49 -20.19 -11.53
CA GLN A 172 2.31 -20.70 -10.83
C GLN A 172 2.56 -20.87 -9.32
N THR A 173 3.71 -21.43 -8.95
CA THR A 173 4.02 -21.81 -7.56
C THR A 173 4.59 -20.66 -6.73
N GLU A 174 5.57 -19.92 -7.24
CA GLU A 174 6.26 -18.85 -6.51
C GLU A 174 5.51 -17.51 -6.61
N TYR A 175 4.94 -17.20 -7.78
CA TYR A 175 4.24 -15.94 -8.02
C TYR A 175 2.71 -16.04 -7.87
N GLY A 176 2.17 -17.26 -7.67
CA GLY A 176 0.71 -17.47 -7.56
C GLY A 176 -0.05 -17.25 -8.87
N ALA A 177 0.64 -17.23 -10.02
CA ALA A 177 0.03 -16.97 -11.33
C ALA A 177 -0.58 -18.25 -11.93
N VAL A 178 -1.57 -18.83 -11.26
CA VAL A 178 -2.13 -20.16 -11.58
C VAL A 178 -2.63 -20.27 -13.03
N ASP A 179 -3.35 -19.26 -13.53
CA ASP A 179 -3.89 -19.26 -14.90
C ASP A 179 -3.10 -18.33 -15.84
N PHE A 180 -1.79 -18.23 -15.63
CA PHE A 180 -0.92 -17.45 -16.50
C PHE A 180 -1.03 -17.89 -17.96
N LEU A 181 -0.99 -19.20 -18.24
CA LEU A 181 -1.01 -19.75 -19.59
C LEU A 181 -2.35 -19.54 -20.33
N PRO A 182 -3.52 -19.87 -19.73
CA PRO A 182 -4.81 -19.54 -20.34
C PRO A 182 -4.98 -18.05 -20.59
N ALA A 183 -4.60 -17.19 -19.63
CA ALA A 183 -4.68 -15.75 -19.78
C ALA A 183 -3.80 -15.27 -20.95
N LEU A 184 -2.54 -15.72 -21.00
CA LEU A 184 -1.60 -15.33 -22.06
C LEU A 184 -2.09 -15.74 -23.43
N THR A 185 -2.64 -16.95 -23.54
CA THR A 185 -3.22 -17.45 -24.79
C THR A 185 -4.39 -16.58 -25.24
N ALA A 186 -5.30 -16.22 -24.33
CA ALA A 186 -6.44 -15.36 -24.63
C ALA A 186 -5.99 -13.96 -25.08
N PHE A 187 -5.00 -13.38 -24.41
CA PHE A 187 -4.44 -12.08 -24.76
C PHE A 187 -3.77 -12.06 -26.13
N LEU A 188 -2.93 -13.04 -26.43
CA LEU A 188 -2.26 -13.16 -27.73
C LEU A 188 -3.28 -13.39 -28.85
N THR A 189 -4.29 -14.23 -28.61
CA THR A 189 -5.36 -14.50 -29.60
C THR A 189 -6.17 -13.24 -29.90
N ALA A 190 -6.50 -12.45 -28.88
CA ALA A 190 -7.28 -11.22 -29.06
C ALA A 190 -6.49 -10.11 -29.79
N ARG A 191 -5.18 -10.01 -29.53
CA ARG A 191 -4.35 -8.91 -30.04
C ARG A 191 -3.63 -9.22 -31.35
N SER A 192 -3.36 -10.48 -31.62
CA SER A 192 -2.68 -10.92 -32.84
C SER A 192 -3.24 -12.27 -33.30
N PRO A 193 -4.42 -12.27 -33.95
CA PRO A 193 -5.08 -13.50 -34.41
C PRO A 193 -4.25 -14.31 -35.43
N SER A 194 -3.26 -13.67 -36.07
CA SER A 194 -2.35 -14.28 -37.05
C SER A 194 -1.15 -14.99 -36.43
N LEU A 195 -0.98 -14.98 -35.11
CA LEU A 195 0.16 -15.60 -34.44
C LEU A 195 0.05 -17.13 -34.51
N SER A 196 0.96 -17.78 -35.24
CA SER A 196 0.97 -19.25 -35.43
C SER A 196 1.48 -20.00 -34.19
N ILE A 197 2.30 -19.36 -33.37
CA ILE A 197 2.98 -19.97 -32.22
C ILE A 197 2.14 -19.73 -30.96
N LYS A 198 1.69 -20.80 -30.31
CA LYS A 198 0.95 -20.71 -29.05
C LYS A 198 1.91 -20.84 -27.87
N PRO A 199 1.70 -20.08 -26.78
CA PRO A 199 2.47 -20.27 -25.56
C PRO A 199 2.20 -21.67 -25.00
N GLY A 200 3.25 -22.28 -24.47
CA GLY A 200 3.29 -23.63 -23.96
C GLY A 200 3.99 -23.71 -22.59
N LYS A 201 4.07 -24.93 -22.07
CA LYS A 201 4.60 -25.20 -20.71
C LYS A 201 6.11 -25.04 -20.59
N TYR A 202 6.82 -25.13 -21.70
CA TYR A 202 8.29 -25.08 -21.76
C TYR A 202 8.83 -23.67 -22.05
N ASP A 203 7.94 -22.70 -22.28
CA ASP A 203 8.35 -21.31 -22.47
C ASP A 203 8.94 -20.72 -21.20
N ARG A 204 9.81 -19.75 -21.43
CA ARG A 204 10.63 -19.11 -20.40
C ARG A 204 10.38 -17.62 -20.43
N TYR A 205 10.20 -17.04 -19.25
CA TYR A 205 9.79 -15.65 -19.08
C TYR A 205 10.81 -14.91 -18.21
N ASP A 206 11.05 -13.64 -18.55
CA ASP A 206 11.90 -12.77 -17.77
C ASP A 206 11.05 -11.77 -17.01
N ALA A 207 11.18 -11.72 -15.68
CA ALA A 207 10.34 -10.95 -14.79
C ALA A 207 11.08 -9.84 -14.04
N PHE A 208 10.34 -8.77 -13.75
CA PHE A 208 10.77 -7.61 -12.98
C PHE A 208 10.22 -7.68 -11.55
N LYS A 209 11.04 -7.25 -10.59
CA LYS A 209 10.65 -7.17 -9.17
C LYS A 209 9.65 -6.03 -8.93
N GLN A 210 9.80 -4.93 -9.67
CA GLN A 210 9.04 -3.70 -9.46
C GLN A 210 8.99 -2.83 -10.71
N LEU A 211 7.98 -1.98 -10.77
CA LEU A 211 7.80 -0.95 -11.78
C LEU A 211 7.26 0.32 -11.11
N THR A 212 7.75 1.47 -11.52
CA THR A 212 7.40 2.76 -10.92
C THR A 212 6.61 3.59 -11.92
N ILE A 213 5.36 3.92 -11.61
CA ILE A 213 4.46 4.70 -12.47
C ILE A 213 4.36 6.12 -11.94
N THR A 214 4.58 7.11 -12.80
CA THR A 214 4.26 8.50 -12.50
C THR A 214 2.84 8.78 -12.95
N LEU A 215 1.93 8.92 -12.01
CA LEU A 215 0.55 9.26 -12.29
C LEU A 215 0.40 10.79 -12.48
N PRO A 216 -0.38 11.23 -13.47
CA PRO A 216 -0.76 12.64 -13.57
C PRO A 216 -1.60 13.05 -12.35
N ALA A 217 -1.70 14.35 -12.14
CA ALA A 217 -2.59 14.92 -11.12
C ALA A 217 -4.00 14.32 -11.28
N ASN A 218 -4.52 13.72 -10.21
CA ASN A 218 -5.75 12.96 -10.25
C ASN A 218 -6.79 13.62 -9.35
N ARG A 219 -8.02 13.81 -9.86
CA ARG A 219 -9.13 14.42 -9.12
C ARG A 219 -9.42 13.74 -7.77
N HIS A 220 -9.07 12.45 -7.62
CA HIS A 220 -9.30 11.67 -6.40
C HIS A 220 -8.10 11.64 -5.43
N LEU A 221 -6.86 11.84 -5.91
CA LEU A 221 -5.64 11.74 -5.09
C LEU A 221 -4.93 13.08 -4.86
N GLY A 222 -5.40 14.15 -5.49
CA GLY A 222 -4.88 15.50 -5.36
C GLY A 222 -4.08 15.99 -6.57
N SER A 223 -3.67 17.26 -6.50
CA SER A 223 -3.07 17.99 -7.64
C SER A 223 -1.58 17.70 -7.88
N ALA A 224 -0.91 17.00 -6.97
CA ALA A 224 0.51 16.70 -7.10
C ALA A 224 0.73 15.47 -7.98
N LYS A 225 1.77 15.50 -8.83
CA LYS A 225 2.28 14.30 -9.50
C LYS A 225 2.73 13.32 -8.42
N ARG A 226 2.26 12.08 -8.51
CA ARG A 226 2.64 11.02 -7.57
C ARG A 226 3.31 9.90 -8.30
N THR A 227 4.42 9.45 -7.72
CA THR A 227 5.17 8.32 -8.20
C THR A 227 4.77 7.11 -7.36
N ASN A 228 4.08 6.16 -7.99
CA ASN A 228 3.64 4.92 -7.36
C ASN A 228 4.58 3.80 -7.74
N ARG A 229 5.22 3.20 -6.74
CA ARG A 229 6.02 1.98 -6.90
C ARG A 229 5.10 0.76 -6.78
N ILE A 230 5.14 -0.11 -7.77
CA ILE A 230 4.37 -1.37 -7.84
C ILE A 230 5.37 -2.53 -7.77
N ARG A 231 5.16 -3.44 -6.83
CA ARG A 231 6.03 -4.60 -6.54
C ARG A 231 5.32 -5.92 -6.81
N ALA A 232 6.07 -6.85 -7.39
CA ALA A 232 5.65 -8.21 -7.70
C ALA A 232 6.82 -9.16 -7.37
N ILE A 233 7.01 -9.45 -6.08
CA ILE A 233 8.16 -10.16 -5.54
C ILE A 233 7.68 -11.44 -4.86
N PRO A 234 8.11 -12.64 -5.30
CA PRO A 234 7.74 -13.89 -4.65
C PRO A 234 8.43 -14.03 -3.30
N ALA A 235 7.87 -14.88 -2.43
CA ALA A 235 8.51 -15.21 -1.16
C ALA A 235 9.85 -15.91 -1.40
N LYS A 236 10.86 -15.55 -0.61
CA LYS A 236 12.17 -16.20 -0.66
C LYS A 236 12.41 -17.01 0.60
N PRO A 237 12.74 -18.31 0.49
CA PRO A 237 13.11 -19.10 1.64
C PRO A 237 14.42 -18.56 2.25
N SER A 238 14.68 -18.91 3.51
CA SER A 238 15.96 -18.58 4.13
C SER A 238 17.10 -19.22 3.34
N SER A 239 18.18 -18.48 3.16
CA SER A 239 19.36 -18.93 2.43
C SER A 239 20.61 -18.54 3.18
N GLY A 240 21.31 -19.53 3.74
CA GLY A 240 22.49 -19.34 4.56
C GLY A 240 22.20 -18.42 5.75
N ARG A 241 22.85 -17.25 5.79
CA ARG A 241 22.68 -16.23 6.84
C ARG A 241 21.48 -15.28 6.61
N LYS A 242 20.80 -15.35 5.47
CA LYS A 242 19.66 -14.47 5.15
C LYS A 242 18.36 -15.12 5.64
N PRO A 243 17.54 -14.42 6.46
CA PRO A 243 16.24 -14.92 6.91
C PRO A 243 15.27 -15.04 5.73
N ALA A 244 14.20 -15.82 5.92
CA ALA A 244 13.13 -15.92 4.94
C ALA A 244 12.46 -14.56 4.75
N VAL A 245 12.21 -14.17 3.50
CA VAL A 245 11.56 -12.89 3.16
C VAL A 245 10.17 -13.19 2.59
N PRO A 246 9.10 -12.62 3.17
CA PRO A 246 7.75 -12.83 2.66
C PRO A 246 7.59 -12.22 1.27
N GLY A 247 6.73 -12.81 0.44
CA GLY A 247 6.40 -12.28 -0.87
C GLY A 247 5.63 -10.97 -0.76
N HIS A 248 5.83 -10.07 -1.74
CA HIS A 248 5.20 -8.77 -1.82
C HIS A 248 4.53 -8.58 -3.18
N PHE A 249 3.19 -8.57 -3.20
CA PHE A 249 2.38 -8.36 -4.40
C PHE A 249 1.44 -7.19 -4.18
N ASP A 250 1.72 -6.07 -4.82
CA ASP A 250 0.94 -4.84 -4.66
C ASP A 250 -0.44 -4.96 -5.30
N THR A 251 -1.42 -4.33 -4.65
CA THR A 251 -2.79 -4.21 -5.12
C THR A 251 -3.02 -2.79 -5.62
N ALA A 252 -3.60 -2.65 -6.81
CA ALA A 252 -3.84 -1.36 -7.45
C ALA A 252 -5.28 -1.20 -7.90
N PHE A 253 -5.76 0.05 -7.91
CA PHE A 253 -6.93 0.45 -8.66
C PHE A 253 -6.52 0.66 -10.12
N ILE A 254 -7.16 -0.07 -11.02
CA ILE A 254 -6.89 -0.01 -12.45
C ILE A 254 -8.15 0.47 -13.15
N ILE A 255 -7.98 1.34 -14.14
CA ILE A 255 -9.07 1.89 -14.94
C ILE A 255 -9.47 0.82 -15.96
N GLU A 256 -10.65 0.24 -15.79
CA GLU A 256 -11.23 -0.77 -16.70
C GLU A 256 -12.08 -0.08 -17.78
N ASP A 257 -12.86 0.92 -17.39
CA ASP A 257 -13.67 1.74 -18.30
C ASP A 257 -13.27 3.22 -18.18
N PRO A 258 -12.48 3.74 -19.14
CA PRO A 258 -12.05 5.13 -19.16
C PRO A 258 -13.21 6.13 -19.27
N GLU A 259 -14.29 5.80 -19.97
CA GLU A 259 -15.41 6.72 -20.17
C GLU A 259 -16.23 6.87 -18.88
N GLN A 260 -16.51 5.77 -18.21
CA GLN A 260 -17.13 5.80 -16.88
C GLN A 260 -16.24 6.49 -15.87
N TYR A 261 -14.94 6.20 -15.87
CA TYR A 261 -13.98 6.82 -14.95
C TYR A 261 -13.91 8.35 -15.09
N LEU A 262 -13.94 8.87 -16.32
CA LEU A 262 -13.91 10.31 -16.58
C LEU A 262 -15.21 11.00 -16.17
N ASN A 263 -16.36 10.35 -16.38
CA ASN A 263 -17.69 10.92 -16.12
C ASN A 263 -18.16 10.74 -14.67
N ALA A 264 -17.65 9.74 -13.95
CA ALA A 264 -18.05 9.46 -12.59
C ALA A 264 -17.42 10.41 -11.57
N PHE A 265 -18.13 10.69 -10.48
CA PHE A 265 -17.59 11.37 -9.29
C PHE A 265 -17.06 10.39 -8.23
N ARG A 266 -17.26 9.09 -8.43
CA ARG A 266 -16.95 7.98 -7.50
C ARG A 266 -15.92 7.01 -8.09
N LEU A 267 -15.67 5.88 -7.43
CA LEU A 267 -14.77 4.80 -7.88
C LEU A 267 -15.34 3.95 -9.04
N GLU A 268 -16.29 4.49 -9.80
CA GLU A 268 -16.90 3.80 -10.95
C GLU A 268 -15.91 3.80 -12.13
N GLY A 269 -15.90 2.72 -12.91
CA GLY A 269 -14.88 2.48 -13.95
C GLY A 269 -13.51 2.04 -13.42
N LEU A 270 -13.32 1.95 -12.09
CA LEU A 270 -12.14 1.38 -11.46
C LEU A 270 -12.40 -0.05 -10.97
N ARG A 271 -11.41 -0.91 -11.16
CA ARG A 271 -11.41 -2.26 -10.61
C ARG A 271 -10.12 -2.52 -9.85
N ILE A 272 -10.22 -3.24 -8.74
CA ILE A 272 -9.07 -3.61 -7.92
C ILE A 272 -8.44 -4.87 -8.51
N GLY A 273 -7.13 -4.85 -8.70
CA GLY A 273 -6.34 -6.01 -9.12
C GLY A 273 -5.04 -6.11 -8.33
N GLN A 274 -4.64 -7.34 -8.01
CA GLN A 274 -3.33 -7.65 -7.46
C GLN A 274 -2.36 -7.97 -8.59
N ILE A 275 -1.23 -7.27 -8.65
CA ILE A 275 -0.19 -7.52 -9.64
C ILE A 275 0.66 -8.69 -9.15
N ARG A 276 0.60 -9.82 -9.86
CA ARG A 276 1.40 -11.00 -9.48
C ARG A 276 2.73 -11.05 -10.22
N VAL A 277 2.77 -10.73 -11.51
CA VAL A 277 3.98 -10.84 -12.32
C VAL A 277 4.10 -9.63 -13.24
N ILE A 278 5.29 -9.06 -13.34
CA ILE A 278 5.65 -8.05 -14.34
C ILE A 278 6.74 -8.70 -15.21
N PHE A 279 6.54 -8.84 -16.51
CA PHE A 279 7.45 -9.64 -17.36
C PHE A 279 7.56 -9.10 -18.78
N ASN A 280 8.66 -9.46 -19.45
CA ASN A 280 8.80 -9.27 -20.88
C ASN A 280 8.24 -10.47 -21.63
N LEU A 281 7.48 -10.19 -22.70
CA LEU A 281 7.01 -11.24 -23.57
C LEU A 281 8.21 -11.83 -24.36
N PRO A 282 8.34 -13.17 -24.39
CA PRO A 282 9.37 -13.81 -25.21
C PRO A 282 9.26 -13.41 -26.69
N PRO A 283 10.38 -13.18 -27.39
CA PRO A 283 10.39 -12.64 -28.74
C PRO A 283 9.66 -13.54 -29.75
N GLN A 284 9.51 -14.84 -29.49
CA GLN A 284 8.74 -15.74 -30.34
C GLN A 284 7.24 -15.40 -30.43
N PHE A 285 6.71 -14.64 -29.46
CA PHE A 285 5.30 -14.22 -29.44
C PHE A 285 5.08 -12.78 -29.93
N GLY A 286 6.13 -12.16 -30.48
CA GLY A 286 6.12 -10.79 -30.98
C GLY A 286 6.91 -9.83 -30.10
N HIS A 287 7.16 -8.63 -30.63
CA HIS A 287 7.87 -7.58 -29.93
C HIS A 287 6.87 -6.61 -29.28
N PHE A 288 6.94 -6.51 -27.96
CA PHE A 288 6.16 -5.54 -27.19
C PHE A 288 7.10 -4.48 -26.61
N PRO A 289 6.82 -3.19 -26.83
CA PRO A 289 7.70 -2.10 -26.38
C PRO A 289 7.64 -1.87 -24.87
N HIS A 290 6.69 -2.52 -24.18
CA HIS A 290 6.42 -2.32 -22.76
C HIS A 290 6.33 -3.68 -22.07
N PRO A 291 6.78 -3.79 -20.80
CA PRO A 291 6.58 -4.99 -20.01
C PRO A 291 5.09 -5.20 -19.78
N LEU A 292 4.68 -6.46 -19.74
CA LEU A 292 3.30 -6.86 -19.47
C LEU A 292 3.17 -7.22 -17.99
N ALA A 293 1.98 -6.96 -17.43
CA ALA A 293 1.64 -7.40 -16.08
C ALA A 293 0.56 -8.50 -16.12
N TYR A 294 0.78 -9.60 -15.38
CA TYR A 294 -0.29 -10.53 -15.05
C TYR A 294 -0.97 -10.08 -13.76
N ILE A 295 -2.26 -9.78 -13.88
CA ILE A 295 -3.08 -9.17 -12.83
C ILE A 295 -4.18 -10.15 -12.43
N GLU A 296 -4.28 -10.40 -11.14
CA GLU A 296 -5.37 -11.14 -10.53
C GLU A 296 -6.44 -10.14 -10.07
N TRP A 297 -7.59 -10.17 -10.74
CA TRP A 297 -8.65 -9.19 -10.51
C TRP A 297 -9.58 -9.63 -9.38
N PHE A 298 -9.88 -8.70 -8.47
CA PHE A 298 -10.90 -8.89 -7.45
C PHE A 298 -12.30 -8.69 -8.02
N THR A 299 -13.31 -9.08 -7.23
CA THR A 299 -14.73 -8.82 -7.52
C THR A 299 -14.95 -7.32 -7.77
N PRO A 300 -15.68 -6.92 -8.82
CA PRO A 300 -16.05 -5.53 -9.03
C PRO A 300 -16.76 -4.94 -7.80
N LEU A 301 -16.41 -3.71 -7.44
CA LEU A 301 -16.92 -3.05 -6.21
C LEU A 301 -18.45 -2.94 -6.15
N ASN A 302 -19.11 -2.93 -7.32
CA ASN A 302 -20.54 -2.70 -7.47
C ASN A 302 -21.38 -3.99 -7.60
N GLN A 303 -20.77 -5.17 -7.42
CA GLN A 303 -21.51 -6.44 -7.46
C GLN A 303 -21.31 -7.22 -6.16
N PRO A 304 -22.39 -7.56 -5.42
CA PRO A 304 -22.28 -8.45 -4.27
C PRO A 304 -21.80 -9.83 -4.73
N ASP A 305 -20.95 -10.46 -3.92
CA ASP A 305 -20.51 -11.83 -4.18
C ASP A 305 -21.73 -12.75 -4.22
N ARG A 306 -21.85 -13.53 -5.31
CA ARG A 306 -22.99 -14.41 -5.57
C ARG A 306 -23.14 -15.51 -4.52
N VAL A 307 -22.08 -15.81 -3.76
CA VAL A 307 -22.08 -16.86 -2.74
C VAL A 307 -22.39 -16.30 -1.35
N THR A 308 -21.83 -15.15 -0.99
CA THR A 308 -21.91 -14.63 0.38
C THR A 308 -22.94 -13.52 0.56
N VAL A 309 -23.44 -12.88 -0.50
CA VAL A 309 -24.38 -11.74 -0.45
C VAL A 309 -23.80 -10.52 0.31
N TYR A 310 -22.52 -10.56 0.69
CA TYR A 310 -21.73 -9.47 1.26
C TYR A 310 -20.76 -8.91 0.20
N HIS A 311 -20.31 -7.67 0.37
CA HIS A 311 -19.18 -7.12 -0.38
C HIS A 311 -17.88 -7.77 0.12
N SER A 312 -17.60 -8.98 -0.33
CA SER A 312 -16.37 -9.70 -0.03
C SER A 312 -15.41 -9.55 -1.22
N CYS A 313 -14.20 -9.05 -0.94
CA CYS A 313 -13.10 -9.05 -1.92
C CYS A 313 -12.50 -10.46 -1.99
N LEU A 314 -13.26 -11.41 -2.53
CA LEU A 314 -12.79 -12.77 -2.73
C LEU A 314 -12.26 -12.94 -4.16
N SER A 315 -11.26 -13.80 -4.32
CA SER A 315 -10.53 -14.08 -5.58
C SER A 315 -11.20 -15.08 -6.57
N PRO A 316 -12.39 -15.70 -6.36
CA PRO A 316 -12.68 -16.94 -7.05
C PRO A 316 -13.04 -16.80 -8.53
N HIS A 317 -13.32 -15.58 -9.05
CA HIS A 317 -13.62 -15.36 -10.47
C HIS A 317 -12.79 -14.22 -11.08
N ALA A 318 -11.48 -14.42 -11.10
CA ALA A 318 -10.56 -13.56 -11.83
C ALA A 318 -10.77 -13.69 -13.35
N GLN A 319 -11.38 -12.68 -13.96
CA GLN A 319 -11.19 -12.39 -15.38
C GLN A 319 -9.77 -11.85 -15.53
N LYS A 320 -8.90 -12.54 -16.26
CA LYS A 320 -7.45 -12.29 -16.25
C LYS A 320 -7.05 -11.60 -17.53
N TYR A 321 -6.71 -10.31 -17.42
CA TYR A 321 -6.23 -9.51 -18.54
C TYR A 321 -4.82 -8.99 -18.25
N PHE A 322 -4.03 -8.88 -19.33
CA PHE A 322 -2.80 -8.09 -19.34
C PHE A 322 -3.16 -6.65 -19.70
N SER A 323 -2.61 -5.70 -18.97
CA SER A 323 -2.61 -4.28 -19.31
C SER A 323 -1.23 -3.83 -19.76
#